data_AF-A0A9D4WDJ6-F1
#
_entry.id   AF-A0A9D4WDJ6-F1
#
_cell.length_a   1.000
_cell.length_b   1.000
_cell.length_c   1.000
_cell.angle_alpha   90.00
_cell.angle_beta   90.00
_cell.angle_gamma   90.00
#
_symmetry.space_group_name_H-M   'P 1'
#
loop_
_entity.id
_entity.type
_entity.pdbx_description
1 polymer ?
#
loop_
_entity_poly.entity_id
_entity_poly.type
_entity_poly.pdbx_seq_one_letter_code
_entity_poly.pdbx_strand_id
1 'polypeptide(L)'
;MRGVPLASGIFSCSLCFFQTESTSQIFVTCEMTSSVWYRIFRWLGRYTVFHEHILTLFQMFRPSYGVLRIRGRLTMVCHAVVWSIWKSHNDIFFFRIFKDQEISGRQVHYLGLEMLSW
;
A
#
# COMPACT_ATOMS: atom_id res chain seq x y z
N MET A 1 0.21 12.72 2.68
CA MET A 1 0.45 12.29 1.29
C MET A 1 1.25 13.41 0.62
N ARG A 2 2.50 13.15 0.19
CA ARG A 2 3.24 14.15 -0.60
C ARG A 2 2.55 14.23 -1.97
N GLY A 3 2.08 15.42 -2.35
CA GLY A 3 1.25 15.66 -3.52
C GLY A 3 2.05 15.54 -4.82
N VAL A 4 2.23 14.31 -5.30
CA VAL A 4 2.57 14.07 -6.70
C VAL A 4 1.29 14.31 -7.52
N PRO A 5 1.34 15.06 -8.63
CA PRO A 5 0.17 15.22 -9.49
C PRO A 5 -0.22 13.84 -10.02
N LEU A 6 -1.36 13.33 -9.56
CA LEU A 6 -1.94 12.12 -10.11
C LEU A 6 -2.42 12.49 -11.51
N ALA A 7 -1.75 11.96 -12.55
CA ALA A 7 -2.38 11.80 -13.84
C ALA A 7 -3.75 11.16 -13.57
N SER A 8 -4.81 11.78 -14.10
CA SER A 8 -6.22 11.48 -13.83
C SER A 8 -6.62 10.11 -14.37
N GLY A 9 -6.06 9.05 -13.81
CA GLY A 9 -6.32 7.65 -14.14
C GLY A 9 -6.72 6.87 -12.89
N ILE A 10 -7.59 5.89 -13.07
CA ILE A 10 -7.90 4.91 -12.03
C ILE A 10 -6.69 3.98 -11.92
N PHE A 11 -5.91 4.10 -10.85
CA PHE A 11 -4.77 3.21 -10.61
C PHE A 11 -5.26 1.91 -9.94
N SER A 12 -4.82 0.77 -10.47
CA SER A 12 -4.94 -0.51 -9.76
C SER A 12 -3.94 -0.54 -8.60
N CYS A 13 -4.37 -1.09 -7.46
CA CYS A 13 -3.57 -1.23 -6.25
C CYS A 13 -2.20 -1.82 -6.57
N SER A 14 -1.13 -1.11 -6.22
CA SER A 14 0.24 -1.57 -6.55
C SER A 14 0.70 -2.84 -5.82
N LEU A 15 -0.07 -3.35 -4.85
CA LEU A 15 0.25 -4.59 -4.14
C LEU A 15 -0.41 -5.82 -4.76
N CYS A 16 -1.71 -5.74 -5.10
CA CYS A 16 -2.45 -6.87 -5.67
C CYS A 16 -2.72 -6.74 -7.17
N PHE A 17 -2.64 -5.53 -7.75
CA PHE A 17 -2.90 -5.22 -9.15
C PHE A 17 -4.35 -5.46 -9.65
N PHE A 18 -5.25 -5.96 -8.81
CA PHE A 18 -6.62 -6.29 -9.21
C PHE A 18 -7.64 -5.19 -8.92
N GLN A 19 -7.61 -4.61 -7.72
CA GLN A 19 -8.63 -3.67 -7.26
C GLN A 19 -8.19 -2.22 -7.41
N THR A 20 -9.16 -1.31 -7.57
CA THR A 20 -8.91 0.14 -7.56
C THR A 20 -8.21 0.58 -6.29
N GLU A 21 -7.16 1.36 -6.46
CA GLU A 21 -6.36 1.87 -5.36
C GLU A 21 -7.14 2.88 -4.52
N SER A 22 -7.14 2.64 -3.21
CA SER A 22 -7.68 3.53 -2.18
C SER A 22 -6.89 3.30 -0.90
N THR A 23 -7.00 4.22 0.07
CA THR A 23 -6.34 4.07 1.38
C THR A 23 -6.78 2.76 2.06
N SER A 24 -8.07 2.46 2.07
CA SER A 24 -8.58 1.19 2.61
C SER A 24 -8.04 -0.01 1.85
N GLN A 25 -7.96 0.08 0.51
CA GLN A 25 -7.39 -0.98 -0.32
C GLN A 25 -5.95 -1.26 0.04
N ILE A 26 -5.09 -0.24 0.10
CA ILE A 26 -3.66 -0.43 0.38
C ILE A 26 -3.46 -1.01 1.79
N PHE A 27 -4.17 -0.48 2.79
CA PHE A 27 -3.86 -0.75 4.19
C PHE A 27 -4.69 -1.85 4.84
N VAL A 28 -5.79 -2.29 4.23
CA VAL A 28 -6.69 -3.23 4.89
C VAL A 28 -7.24 -4.30 3.96
N THR A 29 -7.88 -3.92 2.85
CA THR A 29 -8.68 -4.85 2.01
C THR A 29 -7.91 -5.49 0.87
N CYS A 30 -6.69 -5.04 0.56
CA CYS A 30 -5.79 -5.76 -0.34
C CYS A 30 -5.45 -7.12 0.26
N GLU A 31 -5.62 -8.20 -0.51
CA GLU A 31 -5.36 -9.58 -0.09
C GLU A 31 -3.97 -9.75 0.55
N MET A 32 -2.94 -9.16 -0.06
CA MET A 32 -1.57 -9.16 0.47
C MET A 32 -1.51 -8.51 1.85
N THR A 33 -2.15 -7.35 2.00
CA THR A 33 -2.19 -6.61 3.25
C THR A 33 -3.05 -7.31 4.31
N SER A 34 -4.21 -7.84 3.95
CA SER A 34 -5.07 -8.61 4.86
C SER A 34 -4.34 -9.83 5.40
N SER A 35 -3.54 -10.52 4.57
CA SER A 35 -2.70 -11.66 4.98
C SER A 35 -1.62 -11.25 5.98
N VAL A 36 -0.96 -10.11 5.76
CA VAL A 36 0.01 -9.54 6.72
C VAL A 36 -0.67 -9.30 8.06
N TRP A 37 -1.81 -8.62 8.06
CA TRP A 37 -2.50 -8.36 9.30
C TRP A 37 -2.97 -9.64 9.99
N TYR A 38 -3.52 -10.60 9.26
CA TYR A 38 -3.90 -11.90 9.82
C TYR A 38 -2.74 -12.56 10.57
N ARG A 39 -1.53 -12.55 9.99
CA ARG A 39 -0.32 -13.07 10.63
C ARG A 39 0.05 -12.29 11.90
N ILE A 40 -0.06 -10.97 11.88
CA ILE A 40 0.22 -10.10 13.03
C ILE A 40 -0.77 -10.35 14.17
N PHE A 41 -2.07 -10.40 13.88
CA PHE A 41 -3.10 -10.68 14.89
C PHE A 41 -2.93 -12.08 15.48
N ARG A 42 -2.64 -13.08 14.64
CA ARG A 42 -2.30 -14.45 15.10
C ARG A 42 -1.07 -14.46 16.01
N TRP A 43 -0.02 -13.72 15.66
CA TRP A 43 1.17 -13.57 16.50
C TRP A 43 0.86 -12.92 17.86
N LEU A 44 -0.08 -11.97 17.88
CA LEU A 44 -0.57 -11.34 19.11
C LEU A 44 -1.59 -12.19 19.88
N GLY A 45 -1.90 -13.41 19.42
CA GLY A 45 -2.90 -14.30 20.04
C GLY A 45 -4.34 -13.81 19.89
N ARG A 46 -4.63 -12.99 18.88
CA ARG A 46 -5.95 -12.41 18.63
C ARG A 46 -6.55 -12.97 17.34
N TYR A 47 -7.84 -13.32 17.41
CA TYR A 47 -8.64 -13.65 16.23
C TYR A 47 -9.55 -12.46 15.94
N THR A 48 -9.39 -11.82 14.78
CA THR A 48 -10.17 -10.62 14.40
C THR A 48 -10.68 -10.73 12.98
N VAL A 49 -11.94 -10.34 12.78
CA VAL A 49 -12.50 -10.10 11.44
C VAL A 49 -12.04 -8.73 10.97
N PHE A 50 -11.37 -8.66 9.81
CA PHE A 50 -10.91 -7.39 9.24
C PHE A 50 -12.10 -6.56 8.78
N HIS A 51 -12.17 -5.33 9.27
CA HIS A 51 -13.13 -4.33 8.80
C HIS A 51 -12.55 -3.59 7.60
N GLU A 52 -13.40 -3.01 6.75
CA GLU A 52 -13.00 -2.37 5.49
C GLU A 52 -12.27 -1.02 5.67
N HIS A 53 -12.09 -0.55 6.91
CA HIS A 53 -11.53 0.76 7.23
C HIS A 53 -10.31 0.71 8.15
N ILE A 54 -9.28 1.47 7.77
CA ILE A 54 -8.02 1.57 8.52
C ILE A 54 -8.20 2.14 9.93
N LEU A 55 -9.18 3.00 10.15
CA LEU A 55 -9.46 3.59 11.46
C LEU A 55 -9.91 2.51 12.47
N THR A 56 -10.74 1.57 12.02
CA THR A 56 -11.18 0.45 12.85
C THR A 56 -10.01 -0.47 13.18
N LEU A 57 -9.07 -0.62 12.25
CA LEU A 57 -7.83 -1.36 12.51
C LEU A 57 -7.03 -0.72 13.64
N PHE A 58 -6.84 0.60 13.63
CA PHE A 58 -6.17 1.29 14.73
C PHE A 58 -6.88 1.12 16.08
N GLN A 59 -8.22 1.10 16.07
CA GLN A 59 -9.00 0.87 17.28
C GLN A 59 -8.77 -0.54 17.84
N MET A 60 -8.58 -1.57 17.00
CA MET A 60 -8.26 -2.93 17.45
C MET A 60 -6.90 -3.02 18.18
N PHE A 61 -5.96 -2.12 17.89
CA PHE A 61 -4.67 -2.03 18.60
C PHE A 61 -4.73 -1.21 19.89
N ARG A 62 -5.88 -0.58 20.19
CA ARG A 62 -6.10 0.11 21.47
C ARG A 62 -6.32 -0.96 22.56
N PRO A 63 -5.49 -1.03 23.61
CA PRO A 63 -5.75 -1.95 24.70
C PRO A 63 -6.95 -1.50 25.52
N SER A 64 -7.60 -2.47 26.17
CA SER A 64 -8.60 -2.22 27.21
C SER A 64 -8.02 -1.33 28.32
N TYR A 65 -8.88 -0.52 28.95
CA TYR A 65 -8.52 0.45 29.98
C TYR A 65 -7.54 -0.13 31.02
N GLY A 66 -6.46 0.59 31.35
CA GLY A 66 -5.56 0.29 32.48
C GLY A 66 -4.13 -0.18 32.18
N VAL A 67 -3.75 -0.50 30.94
CA VAL A 67 -2.41 -1.05 30.61
C VAL A 67 -1.60 -0.17 29.64
N LEU A 68 -1.11 0.98 30.13
CA LEU A 68 -0.34 1.97 29.35
C LEU A 68 0.92 1.41 28.68
N ARG A 69 1.63 0.47 29.34
CA ARG A 69 2.84 -0.16 28.77
C ARG A 69 2.52 -1.07 27.59
N ILE A 70 1.41 -1.81 27.65
CA ILE A 70 0.94 -2.66 26.56
C ILE A 70 0.45 -1.80 25.39
N ARG A 71 -0.16 -0.64 25.69
CA ARG A 71 -0.58 0.35 24.68
C ARG A 71 0.58 0.76 23.79
N GLY A 72 1.70 1.18 24.38
CA GLY A 72 2.86 1.61 23.60
C GLY A 72 3.38 0.52 22.65
N ARG A 73 3.46 -0.73 23.12
CA ARG A 73 3.93 -1.86 22.31
C ARG A 73 2.99 -2.19 21.15
N LEU A 74 1.68 -2.27 21.41
CA LEU A 74 0.69 -2.55 20.37
C LEU A 74 0.62 -1.43 19.33
N THR A 75 0.66 -0.17 19.77
CA THR A 75 0.73 0.98 18.89
C THR A 75 2.00 0.95 18.02
N MET A 76 3.16 0.61 18.59
CA MET A 76 4.41 0.48 17.83
C MET A 76 4.31 -0.62 16.76
N VAL A 77 3.76 -1.80 17.11
CA VAL A 77 3.52 -2.89 16.14
C VAL A 77 2.62 -2.40 15.01
N CYS A 78 1.50 -1.74 15.34
CA CYS A 78 0.58 -1.21 14.34
C CYS A 78 1.26 -0.23 13.39
N HIS A 79 2.01 0.74 13.92
CA HIS A 79 2.73 1.72 13.09
C HIS A 79 3.82 1.07 12.24
N ALA A 80 4.55 0.09 12.77
CA ALA A 80 5.58 -0.63 12.03
C ALA A 80 4.99 -1.39 10.84
N VAL A 81 3.84 -2.05 11.02
CA VAL A 81 3.14 -2.77 9.95
C VAL A 81 2.61 -1.80 8.90
N VAL A 82 1.92 -0.72 9.32
CA VAL A 82 1.41 0.32 8.40
C VAL A 82 2.56 0.94 7.59
N TRP A 83 3.68 1.28 8.24
CA TRP A 83 4.85 1.81 7.57
C TRP A 83 5.43 0.84 6.55
N SER A 84 5.55 -0.44 6.90
CA SER A 84 6.10 -1.47 6.02
C SER A 84 5.23 -1.70 4.79
N ILE A 85 3.90 -1.72 4.96
CA ILE A 85 2.94 -1.80 3.86
C ILE A 85 3.05 -0.58 2.95
N TRP A 86 3.04 0.63 3.53
CA TRP A 86 3.16 1.89 2.78
C TRP A 86 4.45 1.95 1.99
N LYS A 87 5.58 1.56 2.60
CA LYS A 87 6.88 1.52 1.94
C LYS A 87 6.87 0.57 0.75
N SER A 88 6.38 -0.66 0.95
CA SER A 88 6.33 -1.68 -0.11
C SER A 88 5.42 -1.26 -1.27
N HIS A 89 4.27 -0.67 -0.97
CA HIS A 89 3.33 -0.14 -1.97
C HIS A 89 4.00 0.96 -2.81
N ASN A 90 4.66 1.92 -2.17
CA ASN A 90 5.37 2.99 -2.86
C ASN A 90 6.53 2.48 -3.70
N ASP A 91 7.34 1.55 -3.19
CA ASP A 91 8.49 1.01 -3.92
C ASP A 91 8.03 0.40 -5.26
N ILE A 92 6.90 -0.32 -5.25
CA ILE A 92 6.30 -0.88 -6.47
C ILE A 92 5.69 0.22 -7.35
N PHE A 93 4.94 1.15 -6.76
CA PHE A 93 4.29 2.23 -7.51
C PHE A 93 5.32 3.09 -8.26
N PHE A 94 6.39 3.53 -7.57
CA PHE A 94 7.45 4.31 -8.18
C PHE A 94 8.22 3.50 -9.22
N PHE A 95 8.54 2.23 -8.95
CA PHE A 95 9.17 1.36 -9.94
C PHE A 95 8.35 1.30 -11.24
N ARG A 96 7.02 1.17 -11.14
CA ARG A 96 6.13 1.13 -12.30
C ARG A 96 6.09 2.46 -13.05
N ILE A 97 5.93 3.58 -12.34
CA ILE A 97 5.93 4.91 -12.97
C ILE A 97 7.22 5.14 -13.75
N PHE A 98 8.38 4.90 -13.14
CA PHE A 98 9.65 5.13 -13.80
C PHE A 98 9.85 4.20 -15.01
N LYS A 99 9.42 2.94 -14.89
CA LYS A 99 9.47 1.97 -16.00
C LYS A 99 8.55 2.38 -17.16
N ASP A 100 7.33 2.82 -16.90
CA ASP A 100 6.39 3.24 -17.93
C ASP A 100 6.88 4.51 -18.66
N GLN A 101 7.49 5.44 -17.93
CA GLN A 101 8.13 6.62 -18.53
C GLN A 101 9.33 6.25 -19.40
N GLU A 102 10.17 5.29 -18.98
CA GLU A 102 11.29 4.80 -19.80
C GLU A 102 10.80 4.12 -21.08
N ILE A 103 9.77 3.27 -20.99
CA ILE A 103 9.19 2.59 -22.16
C ILE A 103 8.57 3.61 -23.12
N SER A 104 7.81 4.58 -22.60
CA SER A 104 7.22 5.65 -23.40
C SER A 104 8.29 6.48 -24.13
N GLY A 105 9.35 6.90 -23.41
CA GLY A 105 10.48 7.60 -24.01
C GLY A 105 11.19 6.78 -25.09
N ARG A 106 11.35 5.46 -24.86
CA ARG A 106 11.95 4.56 -25.84
C ARG A 106 11.07 4.38 -27.09
N GLN A 107 9.76 4.25 -26.93
CA GLN A 107 8.80 4.19 -28.04
C GLN A 107 8.82 5.47 -28.88
N VAL A 108 8.82 6.64 -28.25
CA VAL A 108 8.94 7.94 -28.95
C VAL A 108 10.26 8.03 -29.72
N HIS A 109 11.36 7.55 -29.15
CA HIS A 109 12.66 7.50 -29.82
C HIS A 109 12.65 6.58 -31.06
N TYR A 110 12.04 5.39 -30.98
CA TYR A 110 11.92 4.49 -32.15
C TYR A 110 11.07 5.10 -33.26
N LEU A 111 9.91 5.69 -32.94
CA LEU A 111 9.07 6.38 -33.92
C LEU A 111 9.80 7.56 -34.57
N GLY A 112 10.60 8.30 -33.81
CA GLY A 112 11.45 9.38 -34.33
C GLY A 112 12.54 8.88 -35.28
N LEU A 113 13.13 7.71 -35.03
CA LEU A 113 14.12 7.09 -35.92
C LEU A 113 13.46 6.56 -37.21
N GLU A 114 12.27 5.97 -37.13
CA GLU A 114 11.52 5.51 -38.31
C GLU A 114 11.11 6.69 -39.21
N MET A 115 10.72 7.83 -38.64
CA MET A 115 10.40 9.05 -39.41
C MET A 115 11.59 9.71 -40.11
N LEU A 116 12.83 9.47 -39.63
CA LEU A 116 14.07 9.97 -40.25
C LEU A 116 14.67 8.99 -41.26
N SER A 117 14.05 7.83 -41.46
CA SER A 117 14.50 6.77 -42.39
C SER A 117 13.83 6.80 -43.78
N TRP A 118 13.06 7.87 -44.07
CA TRP A 118 12.47 8.21 -45.36
C TRP A 118 12.92 9.61 -45.79
#